data_AF-C7N9Y9-F1
#
_entry.id   AF-C7N9Y9-F1
#
_cell.length_a   1.000
_cell.length_b   1.000
_cell.length_c   1.000
_cell.angle_alpha   90.00
_cell.angle_beta   90.00
_cell.angle_gamma   90.00
#
_symmetry.space_group_name_H-M   'P 1'
#
loop_
_entity.id
_entity.type
_entity.pdbx_description
1 polymer ?
#
loop_
_entity_poly.entity_id
_entity_poly.type
_entity_poly.pdbx_seq_one_letter_code
_entity_poly.pdbx_strand_id
1 'polypeptide(L)'
;MGIKIGYEVKLLTPANTAETGTIGKEIDVEIKRDKNGMPYFSAKHIKGIFRGKILEFRNAFAGINENVFEEYFGDNLNGEKFSEKYFGSEGNNPSKIRFSDLKLKTEKNLEKINHKIGDRYGVKINRKTRVAEDNSLFNYEFVKSKNIFVGNFELSNKFFEKEENEENLEKKLKFLLASFLHIDKIGGLKSRGLGKVEIRFTSVGIDEKCDLNEKSSRFETVKEISEIILEDRLKKSNLKELGKVEKYSYTLNFLEVSVLQGKVRQNAVGLRNSLQGSSIRGAVIQYGLDNNFKIEDLLKIKIAEVKKIVKKGGDEKEEFKLASGFKTKYPVKNNKPEKIDKAISVMKEYKTYSKDESGIKFERDSLSLLNAEGTELSIKIDEKTRTTKESYLFSTEYMDLTNVEKEEGISFKGIVEIPEGLFEIGKEYELKIGKYKTKGFGKVEIKFEKYSKKQGMSIRDRIEKLNNQIKEDFVRFDDENNKKSEEEREKVCSGDEKLKEGKQKLITFDFLSDMILPFNEVSNVGDQILILFDENFGEKLTLNNRRTFVNVEKLRGYNIINNSRKMDEIVITQGSVISYCVDNENLEGILGYLEKIEENGIGLRRNEGFGRVRICSERECGK
;
A
#
# COMPACT_ATOMS: atom_id res chain seq x y z
N MET A 1 -18.83 32.68 29.62
CA MET A 1 -17.69 31.74 29.70
C MET A 1 -18.30 30.35 29.76
N GLY A 2 -17.88 29.42 28.91
CA GLY A 2 -18.60 28.17 28.66
C GLY A 2 -17.71 26.93 28.73
N ILE A 3 -18.07 25.87 28.00
CA ILE A 3 -17.41 24.56 28.11
C ILE A 3 -16.04 24.60 27.42
N LYS A 4 -14.98 24.24 28.15
CA LYS A 4 -13.61 24.18 27.66
C LYS A 4 -13.20 22.74 27.39
N ILE A 5 -12.76 22.48 26.16
CA ILE A 5 -12.33 21.15 25.71
C ILE A 5 -10.83 21.21 25.39
N GLY A 6 -10.04 20.43 26.11
CA GLY A 6 -8.62 20.23 25.86
C GLY A 6 -8.40 19.11 24.85
N TYR A 7 -7.40 19.27 23.98
CA TYR A 7 -7.05 18.28 22.96
C TYR A 7 -5.56 18.25 22.66
N GLU A 8 -5.11 17.11 22.13
CA GLU A 8 -3.76 16.85 21.66
C GLU A 8 -3.76 16.48 20.17
N VAL A 9 -2.76 16.96 19.44
CA VAL A 9 -2.55 16.71 18.03
C VAL A 9 -1.17 16.07 17.86
N LYS A 10 -1.14 14.79 17.50
CA LYS A 10 0.09 14.05 17.24
C LYS A 10 0.41 14.09 15.76
N LEU A 11 1.62 14.54 15.41
CA LEU A 11 2.12 14.48 14.04
C LEU A 11 2.46 13.04 13.64
N LEU A 12 1.81 12.51 12.62
CA LEU A 12 2.13 11.20 12.01
C LEU A 12 3.18 11.36 10.91
N THR A 13 3.10 12.43 10.12
CA THR A 13 4.14 12.85 9.18
C THR A 13 4.70 14.22 9.57
N PRO A 14 5.88 14.62 9.07
CA PRO A 14 6.41 15.95 9.36
C PRO A 14 5.44 17.04 8.90
N ALA A 15 5.41 18.18 9.59
CA ALA A 15 4.44 19.24 9.33
C ALA A 15 5.10 20.62 9.28
N ASN A 16 4.71 21.45 8.33
CA ASN A 16 5.10 22.85 8.29
C ASN A 16 3.97 23.70 8.92
N THR A 17 4.28 24.51 9.93
CA THR A 17 3.28 25.33 10.64
C THR A 17 2.88 26.60 9.87
N ALA A 18 3.66 27.00 8.87
CA ALA A 18 3.35 28.06 7.93
C ALA A 18 2.59 27.54 6.70
N GLU A 19 1.81 28.44 6.10
CA GLU A 19 1.00 28.17 4.89
C GLU A 19 1.68 28.74 3.64
N THR A 20 2.38 29.86 3.78
CA THR A 20 3.12 30.57 2.73
C THR A 20 4.45 31.09 3.28
N GLY A 21 5.43 31.29 2.40
CA GLY A 21 6.77 31.76 2.74
C GLY A 21 7.18 33.00 1.94
N THR A 22 8.32 33.59 2.27
CA THR A 22 8.87 34.78 1.61
C THR A 22 10.07 34.36 0.76
N ILE A 23 9.96 34.50 -0.55
CA ILE A 23 11.00 34.10 -1.52
C ILE A 23 12.22 35.01 -1.35
N GLY A 24 13.42 34.44 -1.26
CA GLY A 24 14.69 35.18 -1.21
C GLY A 24 15.43 35.18 0.14
N LYS A 25 15.02 34.34 1.10
CA LYS A 25 15.80 34.03 2.31
C LYS A 25 16.50 32.68 2.14
N GLU A 26 17.50 32.35 2.98
CA GLU A 26 18.15 31.03 3.00
C GLU A 26 17.15 29.87 3.17
N ILE A 27 16.01 30.14 3.81
CA ILE A 27 14.85 29.25 3.92
C ILE A 27 13.62 30.02 3.42
N ASP A 28 13.02 29.56 2.31
CA ASP A 28 11.88 30.25 1.69
C ASP A 28 10.59 30.10 2.51
N VAL A 29 10.37 28.96 3.18
CA VAL A 29 9.19 28.71 4.03
C VAL A 29 9.62 28.29 5.43
N GLU A 30 9.68 29.25 6.35
CA GLU A 30 10.02 29.04 7.76
C GLU A 30 8.81 28.55 8.57
N ILE A 31 9.05 27.75 9.62
CA ILE A 31 7.99 27.41 10.57
C ILE A 31 7.65 28.61 11.48
N LYS A 32 6.37 28.75 11.84
CA LYS A 32 5.91 29.69 12.86
C LYS A 32 6.46 29.31 14.25
N ARG A 33 7.12 30.27 14.90
CA ARG A 33 7.72 30.16 16.25
C ARG A 33 7.07 31.13 17.23
N ASP A 34 6.86 30.72 18.47
CA ASP A 34 6.36 31.59 19.53
C ASP A 34 7.45 32.52 20.08
N LYS A 35 7.13 33.34 21.09
CA LYS A 35 8.10 34.26 21.73
C LYS A 35 9.34 33.55 22.30
N ASN A 36 9.26 32.25 22.56
CA ASN A 36 10.35 31.43 23.10
C ASN A 36 11.06 30.62 22.01
N GLY A 37 10.77 30.86 20.72
CA GLY A 37 11.31 30.11 19.60
C GLY A 37 10.64 28.75 19.35
N MET A 38 9.56 28.42 20.06
CA MET A 38 8.91 27.11 19.95
C MET A 38 7.99 27.03 18.72
N PRO A 39 8.03 25.94 17.94
CA PRO A 39 7.05 25.72 16.89
C PRO A 39 5.61 25.71 17.45
N TYR A 40 4.70 26.40 16.78
CA TYR A 40 3.28 26.40 17.15
C TYR A 40 2.36 26.50 15.92
N PHE A 41 1.13 26.03 16.05
CA PHE A 41 0.08 26.34 15.08
C PHE A 41 -0.86 27.39 15.67
N SER A 42 -1.07 28.49 14.92
CA SER A 42 -1.97 29.56 15.36
C SER A 42 -3.42 29.07 15.48
N ALA A 43 -4.19 29.63 16.42
CA ALA A 43 -5.61 29.36 16.62
C ALA A 43 -6.43 29.52 15.33
N LYS A 44 -6.11 30.53 14.51
CA LYS A 44 -6.73 30.75 13.19
C LYS A 44 -6.57 29.54 12.26
N HIS A 45 -5.43 28.86 12.32
CA HIS A 45 -5.09 27.73 11.46
C HIS A 45 -5.96 26.52 11.82
N ILE A 46 -5.98 26.11 13.09
CA ILE A 46 -6.79 24.97 13.53
C ILE A 46 -8.29 25.25 13.39
N LYS A 47 -8.72 26.48 13.67
CA LYS A 47 -10.11 26.93 13.44
C LYS A 47 -10.50 26.79 11.96
N GLY A 48 -9.63 27.22 11.05
CA GLY A 48 -9.85 27.11 9.61
C GLY A 48 -9.93 25.67 9.12
N ILE A 49 -9.06 24.79 9.61
CA ILE A 49 -9.08 23.36 9.27
C ILE A 49 -10.37 22.70 9.77
N PHE A 50 -10.76 22.99 11.01
CA PHE A 50 -11.98 22.44 11.57
C PHE A 50 -13.23 22.91 10.81
N ARG A 51 -13.29 24.21 10.48
CA ARG A 51 -14.31 24.78 9.59
C ARG A 51 -14.39 24.06 8.25
N GLY A 52 -13.24 23.81 7.62
CA GLY A 52 -13.18 23.08 6.36
C GLY A 52 -13.68 21.63 6.49
N LYS A 53 -13.36 20.95 7.59
CA LYS A 53 -13.79 19.56 7.82
C LYS A 53 -15.30 19.44 8.02
N ILE A 54 -15.89 20.40 8.72
CA ILE A 54 -17.35 20.50 8.88
C ILE A 54 -18.02 20.72 7.53
N LEU A 55 -17.49 21.63 6.69
CA LEU A 55 -18.01 21.89 5.36
C LEU A 55 -17.94 20.63 4.49
N GLU A 56 -16.82 19.91 4.52
CA GLU A 56 -16.62 18.64 3.81
C GLU A 56 -17.67 17.60 4.22
N PHE A 57 -17.82 17.34 5.51
CA PHE A 57 -18.77 16.34 6.01
C PHE A 57 -20.22 16.75 5.74
N ARG A 58 -20.56 18.01 6.00
CA ARG A 58 -21.93 18.49 5.79
C ARG A 58 -22.31 18.45 4.32
N ASN A 59 -21.43 18.83 3.40
CA ASN A 59 -21.71 18.70 1.97
C ASN A 59 -21.83 17.24 1.51
N ALA A 60 -21.10 16.31 2.14
CA ALA A 60 -21.24 14.88 1.86
C ALA A 60 -22.61 14.32 2.29
N PHE A 61 -23.17 14.79 3.41
CA PHE A 61 -24.53 14.46 3.83
C PHE A 61 -25.60 14.97 2.85
N ALA A 62 -25.36 16.14 2.22
CA ALA A 62 -26.31 16.74 1.27
C ALA A 62 -26.51 15.93 -0.02
N GLY A 63 -25.51 15.14 -0.42
CA GLY A 63 -25.60 14.30 -1.61
C GLY A 63 -26.50 13.06 -1.46
N ILE A 64 -27.08 12.83 -0.28
CA ILE A 64 -27.82 11.61 0.06
C ILE A 64 -29.35 11.86 0.06
N ASN A 65 -29.83 12.99 0.59
CA ASN A 65 -31.20 13.53 0.44
C ASN A 65 -31.31 14.88 1.19
N GLU A 66 -32.06 15.87 0.69
CA GLU A 66 -32.22 17.17 1.40
C GLU A 66 -32.95 17.01 2.75
N ASN A 67 -33.88 16.06 2.85
CA ASN A 67 -34.69 15.80 4.06
C ASN A 67 -33.89 15.22 5.25
N VAL A 68 -32.69 14.68 5.02
CA VAL A 68 -31.85 14.07 6.08
C VAL A 68 -31.30 15.14 7.04
N PHE A 69 -31.13 16.39 6.58
CA PHE A 69 -30.68 17.48 7.45
C PHE A 69 -31.73 17.88 8.46
N GLU A 70 -32.97 18.04 8.02
CA GLU A 70 -34.09 18.35 8.91
C GLU A 70 -34.32 17.22 9.91
N GLU A 71 -34.29 15.97 9.44
CA GLU A 71 -34.51 14.78 10.28
C GLU A 71 -33.42 14.60 11.35
N TYR A 72 -32.14 14.84 11.00
CA TYR A 72 -31.03 14.58 11.92
C TYR A 72 -30.58 15.82 12.72
N PHE A 73 -30.55 17.00 12.11
CA PHE A 73 -30.08 18.22 12.78
C PHE A 73 -31.22 19.15 13.21
N GLY A 74 -32.46 18.92 12.75
CA GLY A 74 -33.57 19.86 12.97
C GLY A 74 -33.36 21.21 12.28
N ASP A 75 -32.50 21.26 11.24
CA ASP A 75 -32.31 22.44 10.41
C ASP A 75 -31.88 22.04 8.98
N ASN A 76 -32.23 22.87 8.00
CA ASN A 76 -31.84 22.70 6.60
C ASN A 76 -30.68 23.62 6.20
N LEU A 77 -29.79 23.94 7.16
CA LEU A 77 -28.67 24.83 6.87
C LEU A 77 -27.66 24.13 5.97
N ASN A 78 -27.30 24.74 4.85
CA ASN A 78 -26.17 24.29 4.05
C ASN A 78 -24.85 24.40 4.84
N GLY A 79 -23.78 23.75 4.37
CA GLY A 79 -22.50 23.71 5.08
C GLY A 79 -21.91 25.09 5.39
N GLU A 80 -22.12 26.07 4.50
CA GLU A 80 -21.67 27.45 4.68
C GLU A 80 -22.41 28.15 5.82
N LYS A 81 -23.75 28.19 5.78
CA LYS A 81 -24.58 28.82 6.83
C LYS A 81 -24.40 28.15 8.18
N PHE A 82 -24.27 26.81 8.21
CA PHE A 82 -23.97 26.10 9.44
C PHE A 82 -22.61 26.50 10.00
N SER A 83 -21.59 26.61 9.13
CA SER A 83 -20.27 27.06 9.55
C SER A 83 -20.30 28.49 10.08
N GLU A 84 -21.01 29.41 9.42
CA GLU A 84 -21.17 30.79 9.89
C GLU A 84 -21.87 30.87 11.24
N LYS A 85 -22.87 30.01 11.50
CA LYS A 85 -23.56 29.92 12.81
C LYS A 85 -22.59 29.71 13.97
N TYR A 86 -21.55 28.87 13.80
CA TYR A 86 -20.64 28.49 14.90
C TYR A 86 -19.26 29.16 14.85
N PHE A 87 -18.71 29.39 13.66
CA PHE A 87 -17.37 29.95 13.46
C PHE A 87 -17.39 31.46 13.27
N GLY A 88 -18.58 32.06 13.12
CA GLY A 88 -18.76 33.47 12.81
C GLY A 88 -18.46 33.80 11.36
N SER A 89 -18.79 35.02 10.98
CA SER A 89 -18.54 35.62 9.66
C SER A 89 -18.01 37.06 9.84
N GLU A 90 -17.57 37.69 8.75
CA GLU A 90 -17.19 39.11 8.79
C GLU A 90 -18.40 39.98 9.17
N GLY A 91 -18.19 41.01 9.99
CA GLY A 91 -19.26 41.85 10.55
C GLY A 91 -19.63 41.48 12.00
N ASN A 92 -20.90 41.68 12.39
CA ASN A 92 -21.39 41.56 13.78
C ASN A 92 -21.77 40.11 14.21
N ASN A 93 -21.18 39.08 13.62
CA ASN A 93 -21.48 37.68 13.94
C ASN A 93 -20.29 36.98 14.65
N PRO A 94 -20.17 37.11 15.98
CA PRO A 94 -19.03 36.57 16.72
C PRO A 94 -19.03 35.05 16.75
N SER A 95 -17.84 34.46 16.66
CA SER A 95 -17.66 33.00 16.73
C SER A 95 -18.14 32.43 18.07
N LYS A 96 -18.98 31.40 18.00
CA LYS A 96 -19.45 30.63 19.16
C LYS A 96 -18.40 29.65 19.68
N ILE A 97 -17.40 29.29 18.86
CA ILE A 97 -16.26 28.42 19.22
C ILE A 97 -14.95 29.21 19.18
N ARG A 98 -14.23 29.28 20.30
CA ARG A 98 -12.96 30.01 20.42
C ARG A 98 -11.81 29.03 20.56
N PHE A 99 -10.73 29.23 19.81
CA PHE A 99 -9.56 28.35 19.79
C PHE A 99 -8.37 28.99 20.49
N SER A 100 -7.61 28.20 21.25
CA SER A 100 -6.26 28.56 21.65
C SER A 100 -5.25 28.22 20.55
N ASP A 101 -4.07 28.81 20.62
CA ASP A 101 -2.92 28.33 19.84
C ASP A 101 -2.56 26.90 20.26
N LEU A 102 -2.11 26.11 19.29
CA LEU A 102 -1.59 24.75 19.49
C LEU A 102 -0.09 24.83 19.77
N LYS A 103 0.30 24.48 20.99
CA LYS A 103 1.68 24.58 21.47
C LYS A 103 2.32 23.21 21.59
N LEU A 104 3.61 23.08 21.31
CA LEU A 104 4.32 21.82 21.44
C LEU A 104 4.31 21.30 22.90
N LYS A 105 3.94 20.03 23.12
CA LYS A 105 3.88 19.36 24.43
C LYS A 105 5.31 19.10 24.93
N THR A 106 5.74 19.96 25.86
CA THR A 106 6.93 19.79 26.72
C THR A 106 8.28 19.76 26.00
N GLU A 107 9.03 20.86 26.08
CA GLU A 107 10.50 20.91 26.24
C GLU A 107 10.93 22.38 26.39
N LYS A 108 11.58 22.75 27.50
CA LYS A 108 12.12 24.11 27.73
C LYS A 108 13.53 24.31 27.13
N ASN A 109 14.08 23.29 26.45
CA ASN A 109 15.50 23.24 26.09
C ASN A 109 15.68 23.35 24.57
N LEU A 110 16.30 24.45 24.12
CA LEU A 110 16.46 24.83 22.70
C LEU A 110 17.24 23.80 21.86
N GLU A 111 18.24 23.13 22.43
CA GLU A 111 19.06 22.15 21.70
C GLU A 111 18.26 20.92 21.24
N LYS A 112 17.31 20.42 22.04
CA LYS A 112 16.45 19.29 21.65
C LYS A 112 15.42 19.66 20.58
N ILE A 113 15.10 20.95 20.43
CA ILE A 113 14.14 21.46 19.45
C ILE A 113 14.77 21.52 18.07
N ASN A 114 16.03 21.94 17.96
CA ASN A 114 16.76 21.90 16.68
C ASN A 114 16.79 20.48 16.13
N HIS A 115 16.91 19.45 16.97
CA HIS A 115 16.82 18.05 16.55
C HIS A 115 15.42 17.64 16.07
N LYS A 116 14.37 18.39 16.40
CA LYS A 116 12.97 18.17 16.00
C LYS A 116 12.54 19.00 14.79
N ILE A 117 13.34 19.97 14.37
CA ILE A 117 13.13 20.75 13.15
C ILE A 117 14.05 20.16 12.08
N GLY A 118 13.63 20.20 10.83
CA GLY A 118 14.48 19.90 9.69
C GLY A 118 14.08 20.78 8.52
N ASP A 119 14.96 20.90 7.55
CA ASP A 119 14.75 21.62 6.31
C ASP A 119 14.86 20.67 5.11
N ARG A 120 14.21 21.03 4.00
CA ARG A 120 14.24 20.26 2.76
C ARG A 120 13.92 21.16 1.56
N TYR A 121 14.61 20.90 0.46
CA TYR A 121 14.27 21.47 -0.83
C TYR A 121 13.00 20.87 -1.45
N GLY A 122 12.20 21.73 -2.08
CA GLY A 122 11.04 21.39 -2.89
C GLY A 122 11.10 22.11 -4.23
N VAL A 123 10.39 21.58 -5.21
CA VAL A 123 10.26 22.19 -6.55
C VAL A 123 8.78 22.49 -6.80
N LYS A 124 8.41 23.68 -7.31
CA LYS A 124 7.00 23.95 -7.69
C LYS A 124 6.67 23.21 -8.98
N ILE A 125 5.47 22.66 -9.04
CA ILE A 125 5.01 21.87 -10.18
C ILE A 125 3.86 22.64 -10.82
N ASN A 126 4.00 22.95 -12.11
CA ASN A 126 2.93 23.52 -12.89
C ASN A 126 1.82 22.47 -13.03
N ARG A 127 0.64 22.75 -12.46
CA ARG A 127 -0.47 21.79 -12.42
C ARG A 127 -1.03 21.43 -13.80
N LYS A 128 -0.91 22.32 -14.78
CA LYS A 128 -1.40 22.09 -16.14
C LYS A 128 -0.45 21.20 -16.94
N THR A 129 0.85 21.49 -16.88
CA THR A 129 1.87 20.79 -17.68
C THR A 129 2.50 19.59 -16.96
N ARG A 130 2.33 19.50 -15.63
CA ARG A 130 2.90 18.46 -14.75
C ARG A 130 4.43 18.40 -14.73
N VAL A 131 5.09 19.44 -15.21
CA VAL A 131 6.55 19.64 -15.11
C VAL A 131 6.87 20.64 -14.00
N ALA A 132 8.12 20.60 -13.53
CA ALA A 132 8.66 21.62 -12.66
C ALA A 132 8.53 23.00 -13.34
N GLU A 133 8.17 24.02 -12.56
CA GLU A 133 8.25 25.40 -13.04
C GLU A 133 9.74 25.81 -13.11
N ASP A 134 10.11 26.64 -14.08
CA ASP A 134 11.47 27.18 -14.17
C ASP A 134 11.78 28.03 -12.93
N ASN A 135 13.01 27.93 -12.42
CA ASN A 135 13.46 28.61 -11.19
C ASN A 135 12.57 28.38 -9.95
N SER A 136 12.02 27.17 -9.82
CA SER A 136 11.04 26.86 -8.77
C SER A 136 11.55 26.03 -7.60
N LEU A 137 12.88 25.86 -7.48
CA LEU A 137 13.49 25.29 -6.29
C LEU A 137 13.24 26.23 -5.11
N PHE A 138 12.73 25.72 -4.00
CA PHE A 138 12.52 26.46 -2.76
C PHE A 138 12.87 25.57 -1.57
N ASN A 139 13.42 26.15 -0.50
CA ASN A 139 13.68 25.43 0.75
C ASN A 139 12.55 25.67 1.77
N TYR A 140 12.19 24.66 2.56
CA TYR A 140 11.21 24.81 3.62
C TYR A 140 11.58 24.04 4.89
N GLU A 141 11.26 24.64 6.03
CA GLU A 141 11.36 23.99 7.33
C GLU A 141 10.13 23.13 7.63
N PHE A 142 10.30 22.12 8.46
CA PHE A 142 9.22 21.32 9.00
C PHE A 142 9.55 20.83 10.42
N VAL A 143 8.49 20.61 11.18
CA VAL A 143 8.56 19.88 12.45
C VAL A 143 8.50 18.38 12.14
N LYS A 144 9.46 17.61 12.65
CA LYS A 144 9.54 16.15 12.45
C LYS A 144 8.30 15.44 13.01
N SER A 145 8.01 14.25 12.50
CA SER A 145 6.89 13.42 12.96
C SER A 145 7.06 12.98 14.42
N LYS A 146 5.99 12.45 15.01
CA LYS A 146 5.85 11.99 16.41
C LYS A 146 5.77 13.09 17.47
N ASN A 147 6.02 14.35 17.11
CA ASN A 147 5.79 15.49 17.99
C ASN A 147 4.30 15.68 18.30
N ILE A 148 3.99 16.10 19.52
CA ILE A 148 2.62 16.28 20.03
C ILE A 148 2.41 17.77 20.32
N PHE A 149 1.31 18.34 19.84
CA PHE A 149 0.87 19.69 20.16
C PHE A 149 -0.38 19.63 21.04
N VAL A 150 -0.52 20.57 21.97
CA VAL A 150 -1.64 20.68 22.89
C VAL A 150 -2.35 22.00 22.66
N GLY A 151 -3.68 21.97 22.64
CA GLY A 151 -4.51 23.15 22.59
C GLY A 151 -5.83 22.92 23.32
N ASN A 152 -6.66 23.95 23.31
CA ASN A 152 -8.03 23.89 23.80
C ASN A 152 -8.95 24.73 22.91
N PHE A 153 -10.23 24.40 22.93
CA PHE A 153 -11.26 25.28 22.40
C PHE A 153 -12.41 25.41 23.39
N GLU A 154 -13.07 26.56 23.35
CA GLU A 154 -14.12 26.96 24.27
C GLU A 154 -15.42 27.19 23.51
N LEU A 155 -16.49 26.52 23.95
CA LEU A 155 -17.85 26.75 23.48
C LEU A 155 -18.45 27.90 24.29
N SER A 156 -18.87 28.98 23.64
CA SER A 156 -19.44 30.16 24.31
C SER A 156 -20.84 29.89 24.87
N ASN A 157 -21.33 30.70 25.81
CA ASN A 157 -22.70 30.52 26.35
C ASN A 157 -23.78 30.77 25.30
N LYS A 158 -23.48 31.59 24.28
CA LYS A 158 -24.35 31.81 23.10
C LYS A 158 -24.32 30.64 22.11
N PHE A 159 -23.55 29.58 22.40
CA PHE A 159 -23.60 28.32 21.68
C PHE A 159 -24.99 27.69 21.80
N PHE A 160 -25.58 27.78 23.00
CA PHE A 160 -26.88 27.26 23.35
C PHE A 160 -27.93 28.36 23.11
N GLU A 161 -28.67 28.26 22.00
CA GLU A 161 -29.81 29.15 21.76
C GLU A 161 -30.95 28.78 22.73
N LYS A 162 -31.60 29.78 23.35
CA LYS A 162 -32.61 29.56 24.41
C LYS A 162 -33.85 28.77 23.96
N GLU A 163 -34.06 28.64 22.65
CA GLU A 163 -35.26 28.05 22.03
C GLU A 163 -34.96 26.77 21.21
N GLU A 164 -33.72 26.27 21.23
CA GLU A 164 -33.33 25.08 20.45
C GLU A 164 -33.65 23.79 21.23
N ASN A 165 -34.30 22.81 20.59
CA ASN A 165 -34.60 21.50 21.18
C ASN A 165 -33.29 20.81 21.66
N GLU A 166 -33.28 20.34 22.91
CA GLU A 166 -32.13 19.68 23.56
C GLU A 166 -31.60 18.50 22.74
N GLU A 167 -32.46 17.70 22.12
CA GLU A 167 -32.07 16.55 21.30
C GLU A 167 -31.32 16.98 20.01
N ASN A 168 -31.76 18.07 19.38
CA ASN A 168 -31.13 18.60 18.17
C ASN A 168 -29.78 19.25 18.48
N LEU A 169 -29.69 19.93 19.63
CA LEU A 169 -28.46 20.50 20.15
C LEU A 169 -27.41 19.41 20.42
N GLU A 170 -27.83 18.29 21.02
CA GLU A 170 -26.98 17.12 21.29
C GLU A 170 -26.41 16.54 19.98
N LYS A 171 -27.27 16.30 18.97
CA LYS A 171 -26.85 15.79 17.65
C LYS A 171 -25.84 16.73 16.96
N LYS A 172 -26.07 18.05 17.03
CA LYS A 172 -25.14 19.07 16.49
C LYS A 172 -23.79 19.04 17.19
N LEU A 173 -23.78 18.90 18.51
CA LEU A 173 -22.55 18.81 19.29
C LEU A 173 -21.77 17.53 18.97
N LYS A 174 -22.44 16.37 18.93
CA LYS A 174 -21.83 15.09 18.52
C LYS A 174 -21.19 15.20 17.15
N PHE A 175 -21.89 15.80 16.18
CA PHE A 175 -21.36 16.03 14.85
C PHE A 175 -20.13 16.93 14.83
N LEU A 176 -20.12 18.03 15.59
CA LEU A 176 -18.97 18.93 15.68
C LEU A 176 -17.74 18.21 16.28
N LEU A 177 -17.93 17.45 17.36
CA LEU A 177 -16.85 16.71 18.01
C LEU A 177 -16.31 15.59 17.13
N ALA A 178 -17.19 14.84 16.46
CA ALA A 178 -16.81 13.82 15.49
C ALA A 178 -16.02 14.44 14.33
N SER A 179 -16.48 15.57 13.80
CA SER A 179 -15.78 16.31 12.74
C SER A 179 -14.38 16.74 13.17
N PHE A 180 -14.22 17.14 14.45
CA PHE A 180 -12.93 17.54 15.00
C PHE A 180 -11.95 16.36 15.11
N LEU A 181 -12.41 15.20 15.58
CA LEU A 181 -11.59 13.98 15.67
C LEU A 181 -11.13 13.47 14.31
N HIS A 182 -11.89 13.72 13.25
CA HIS A 182 -11.57 13.30 11.89
C HIS A 182 -10.65 14.27 11.13
N ILE A 183 -10.14 15.32 11.77
CA ILE A 183 -9.09 16.15 11.18
C ILE A 183 -7.83 15.29 11.01
N ASP A 184 -7.48 15.01 9.77
CA ASP A 184 -6.39 14.10 9.40
C ASP A 184 -5.13 14.82 8.92
N LYS A 185 -5.21 16.13 8.63
CA LYS A 185 -4.10 16.95 8.14
C LYS A 185 -4.07 18.36 8.76
N ILE A 186 -2.87 18.86 9.02
CA ILE A 186 -2.57 20.21 9.52
C ILE A 186 -1.40 20.84 8.74
N GLY A 187 -1.31 22.16 8.68
CA GLY A 187 -0.12 22.83 8.15
C GLY A 187 -0.12 23.08 6.64
N GLY A 188 1.02 23.58 6.15
CA GLY A 188 1.31 23.81 4.73
C GLY A 188 1.79 22.56 3.99
N LEU A 189 1.86 22.66 2.66
CA LEU A 189 2.41 21.61 1.78
C LEU A 189 1.76 20.21 1.90
N LYS A 190 0.48 20.17 2.33
CA LYS A 190 -0.32 18.94 2.53
C LYS A 190 -0.39 18.02 1.31
N SER A 191 -0.34 18.57 0.10
CA SER A 191 -0.34 17.80 -1.15
C SER A 191 0.95 16.99 -1.38
N ARG A 192 2.01 17.29 -0.62
CA ARG A 192 3.31 16.60 -0.67
C ARG A 192 3.45 15.51 0.41
N GLY A 193 2.35 15.15 1.09
CA GLY A 193 2.35 14.14 2.15
C GLY A 193 2.75 14.63 3.55
N LEU A 194 2.96 15.94 3.70
CA LEU A 194 3.22 16.58 4.99
C LEU A 194 1.92 16.81 5.77
N GLY A 195 2.07 16.90 7.09
CA GLY A 195 1.02 17.39 7.98
C GLY A 195 -0.02 16.37 8.41
N LYS A 196 0.19 15.07 8.19
CA LYS A 196 -0.78 14.05 8.63
C LYS A 196 -0.80 13.99 10.17
N VAL A 197 -1.98 14.00 10.76
CA VAL A 197 -2.16 14.07 12.23
C VAL A 197 -3.16 13.06 12.76
N GLU A 198 -3.04 12.79 14.06
CA GLU A 198 -4.03 12.12 14.89
C GLU A 198 -4.44 13.09 16.01
N ILE A 199 -5.74 13.37 16.15
CA ILE A 199 -6.28 14.25 17.20
C ILE A 199 -6.94 13.42 18.29
N ARG A 200 -6.75 13.82 19.56
CA ARG A 200 -7.42 13.22 20.71
C ARG A 200 -7.86 14.27 21.71
N PHE A 201 -8.94 14.00 22.41
CA PHE A 201 -9.39 14.86 23.50
C PHE A 201 -8.71 14.49 24.83
N THR A 202 -8.40 15.49 25.64
CA THR A 202 -7.60 15.34 26.87
C THR A 202 -8.29 15.85 28.12
N SER A 203 -9.27 16.75 28.02
CA SER A 203 -10.02 17.21 29.18
C SER A 203 -11.30 17.92 28.77
N VAL A 204 -12.28 17.93 29.66
CA VAL A 204 -13.44 18.83 29.61
C VAL A 204 -13.49 19.56 30.95
N GLY A 205 -13.73 20.87 30.91
CA GLY A 205 -13.90 21.68 32.10
C GLY A 205 -14.97 22.75 31.88
N ILE A 206 -15.59 23.18 32.98
CA ILE A 206 -16.48 24.35 33.03
C ILE A 206 -15.69 25.48 33.68
N ASP A 207 -15.80 26.70 33.16
CA ASP A 207 -15.13 27.87 33.73
C ASP A 207 -15.78 28.25 35.08
N GLU A 208 -14.96 28.48 36.12
CA GLU A 208 -15.37 28.61 37.53
C GLU A 208 -16.23 29.86 37.84
N LYS A 209 -16.34 30.82 36.91
CA LYS A 209 -17.10 32.07 37.07
C LYS A 209 -18.57 32.01 36.60
N CYS A 210 -19.12 30.83 36.37
CA CYS A 210 -20.50 30.65 35.90
C CYS A 210 -21.51 30.61 37.05
N ASP A 211 -22.54 31.46 36.95
CA ASP A 211 -23.68 31.48 37.88
C ASP A 211 -24.36 30.10 37.93
N LEU A 212 -24.49 29.60 39.16
CA LEU A 212 -24.80 28.21 39.49
C LEU A 212 -26.30 27.85 39.33
N ASN A 213 -27.11 28.68 38.67
CA ASN A 213 -28.56 28.49 38.54
C ASN A 213 -29.01 27.92 37.17
N GLU A 214 -28.17 27.89 36.13
CA GLU A 214 -28.43 27.24 34.82
C GLU A 214 -27.83 25.82 34.74
N LYS A 215 -27.97 25.02 35.81
CA LYS A 215 -27.12 23.85 36.08
C LYS A 215 -27.52 22.50 35.42
N SER A 216 -28.75 22.28 34.96
CA SER A 216 -29.17 20.92 34.55
C SER A 216 -28.64 20.49 33.18
N SER A 217 -28.95 21.21 32.10
CA SER A 217 -28.61 20.77 30.73
C SER A 217 -27.11 20.80 30.43
N ARG A 218 -26.39 21.79 30.95
CA ARG A 218 -24.93 21.92 30.75
C ARG A 218 -24.13 20.79 31.39
N PHE A 219 -24.59 20.27 32.53
CA PHE A 219 -23.91 19.17 33.22
C PHE A 219 -24.07 17.84 32.49
N GLU A 220 -25.26 17.57 31.94
CA GLU A 220 -25.51 16.39 31.09
C GLU A 220 -24.66 16.44 29.81
N THR A 221 -24.62 17.61 29.15
CA THR A 221 -23.74 17.80 27.98
C THR A 221 -22.26 17.57 28.32
N VAL A 222 -21.77 18.10 29.45
CA VAL A 222 -20.38 17.89 29.88
C VAL A 222 -20.11 16.42 30.22
N LYS A 223 -21.08 15.73 30.81
CA LYS A 223 -21.01 14.29 31.10
C LYS A 223 -20.93 13.47 29.81
N GLU A 224 -21.75 13.77 28.81
CA GLU A 224 -21.71 13.10 27.50
C GLU A 224 -20.44 13.38 26.71
N ILE A 225 -19.98 14.65 26.66
CA ILE A 225 -18.68 14.98 26.06
C ILE A 225 -17.59 14.17 26.78
N SER A 226 -17.67 14.06 28.11
CA SER A 226 -16.72 13.27 28.90
C SER A 226 -16.83 11.77 28.59
N GLU A 227 -18.03 11.22 28.36
CA GLU A 227 -18.25 9.84 27.93
C GLU A 227 -17.65 9.58 26.54
N ILE A 228 -17.90 10.44 25.55
CA ILE A 228 -17.30 10.37 24.20
C ILE A 228 -15.77 10.38 24.30
N ILE A 229 -15.21 11.21 25.19
CA ILE A 229 -13.76 11.31 25.41
C ILE A 229 -13.22 10.09 26.16
N LEU A 230 -13.97 9.52 27.11
CA LEU A 230 -13.61 8.29 27.81
C LEU A 230 -13.65 7.07 26.86
N GLU A 231 -14.65 6.98 25.98
CA GLU A 231 -14.71 5.97 24.92
C GLU A 231 -13.51 6.09 23.96
N ASP A 232 -13.12 7.31 23.56
CA ASP A 232 -11.92 7.55 22.74
C ASP A 232 -10.64 7.08 23.45
N ARG A 233 -10.51 7.31 24.77
CA ARG A 233 -9.39 6.80 25.57
C ARG A 233 -9.38 5.28 25.69
N LEU A 234 -10.54 4.66 25.89
CA LEU A 234 -10.69 3.21 26.08
C LEU A 234 -10.51 2.41 24.78
N LYS A 235 -10.76 3.01 23.60
CA LYS A 235 -10.47 2.41 22.28
C LYS A 235 -8.99 2.05 22.08
N LYS A 236 -8.10 2.45 22.99
CA LYS A 236 -6.67 2.06 22.98
C LYS A 236 -6.31 0.92 23.93
N SER A 237 -7.12 0.62 24.94
CA SER A 237 -6.89 -0.53 25.84
C SER A 237 -7.65 -1.77 25.39
N ASN A 238 -8.78 -1.58 24.70
CA ASN A 238 -9.48 -2.65 24.01
C ASN A 238 -9.70 -2.21 22.55
N LEU A 239 -8.77 -2.59 21.67
CA LEU A 239 -9.24 -3.03 20.35
C LEU A 239 -10.21 -4.16 20.65
N LYS A 240 -11.52 -3.85 20.66
CA LYS A 240 -12.58 -4.87 20.72
C LYS A 240 -12.12 -6.02 19.85
N GLU A 241 -12.02 -7.23 20.39
CA GLU A 241 -11.77 -8.42 19.58
C GLU A 241 -12.78 -8.41 18.44
N LEU A 242 -12.27 -8.10 17.25
CA LEU A 242 -13.04 -7.57 16.15
C LEU A 242 -13.44 -8.73 15.24
N GLY A 243 -14.28 -9.64 15.74
CA GLY A 243 -14.77 -10.82 15.01
C GLY A 243 -13.66 -11.82 14.66
N LYS A 244 -13.94 -13.12 14.81
CA LYS A 244 -12.99 -14.18 14.43
C LYS A 244 -12.79 -14.14 12.91
N VAL A 245 -11.55 -13.95 12.47
CA VAL A 245 -11.18 -14.01 11.05
C VAL A 245 -10.69 -15.42 10.76
N GLU A 246 -11.27 -16.06 9.74
CA GLU A 246 -10.92 -17.43 9.35
C GLU A 246 -10.19 -17.46 8.02
N LYS A 247 -9.32 -18.47 7.85
CA LYS A 247 -8.60 -18.73 6.61
C LYS A 247 -9.46 -19.62 5.70
N TYR A 248 -9.63 -19.20 4.45
CA TYR A 248 -10.30 -19.95 3.39
C TYR A 248 -9.39 -20.07 2.18
N SER A 249 -9.58 -21.13 1.40
CA SER A 249 -9.05 -21.19 0.03
C SER A 249 -10.07 -20.55 -0.91
N TYR A 250 -9.60 -19.95 -1.99
CA TYR A 250 -10.48 -19.49 -3.06
C TYR A 250 -10.04 -20.01 -4.42
N THR A 251 -11.01 -20.18 -5.31
CA THR A 251 -10.81 -20.40 -6.74
C THR A 251 -11.49 -19.26 -7.49
N LEU A 252 -10.79 -18.69 -8.47
CA LEU A 252 -11.25 -17.56 -9.29
C LEU A 252 -11.08 -17.87 -10.77
N ASN A 253 -12.16 -17.74 -11.54
CA ASN A 253 -12.20 -17.97 -12.98
C ASN A 253 -12.65 -16.69 -13.71
N PHE A 254 -12.04 -16.41 -14.86
CA PHE A 254 -12.50 -15.30 -15.71
C PHE A 254 -13.63 -15.79 -16.62
N LEU A 255 -14.74 -15.07 -16.60
CA LEU A 255 -15.89 -15.31 -17.47
C LEU A 255 -15.84 -14.42 -18.73
N GLU A 256 -15.12 -13.30 -18.64
CA GLU A 256 -14.91 -12.34 -19.74
C GLU A 256 -13.42 -11.97 -19.84
N VAL A 257 -13.02 -11.48 -21.02
CA VAL A 257 -11.72 -10.84 -21.24
C VAL A 257 -11.46 -9.74 -20.22
N SER A 258 -10.21 -9.53 -19.83
CA SER A 258 -9.87 -8.57 -18.78
C SER A 258 -8.85 -7.53 -19.23
N VAL A 259 -8.98 -6.32 -18.67
CA VAL A 259 -7.98 -5.26 -18.79
C VAL A 259 -7.35 -5.00 -17.42
N LEU A 260 -6.23 -5.68 -17.17
CA LEU A 260 -5.38 -5.46 -16.00
C LEU A 260 -4.35 -4.37 -16.32
N GLN A 261 -4.76 -3.11 -16.21
CA GLN A 261 -3.94 -1.96 -16.59
C GLN A 261 -2.57 -1.93 -15.88
N GLY A 262 -1.49 -1.93 -16.68
CA GLY A 262 -0.10 -1.78 -16.28
C GLY A 262 0.45 -0.40 -16.64
N LYS A 263 1.37 -0.35 -17.61
CA LYS A 263 2.04 0.89 -18.05
C LYS A 263 1.18 1.65 -19.05
N VAL A 264 1.00 2.95 -18.82
CA VAL A 264 0.33 3.85 -19.76
C VAL A 264 1.38 4.66 -20.50
N ARG A 265 1.40 4.55 -21.82
CA ARG A 265 2.25 5.32 -22.74
C ARG A 265 1.36 6.11 -23.69
N GLN A 266 1.24 7.43 -23.46
CA GLN A 266 0.33 8.29 -24.23
C GLN A 266 -1.09 7.71 -24.27
N ASN A 267 -1.60 7.37 -25.46
CA ASN A 267 -2.93 6.82 -25.67
C ASN A 267 -2.97 5.28 -25.68
N ALA A 268 -1.82 4.63 -25.52
CA ALA A 268 -1.70 3.18 -25.42
C ALA A 268 -1.61 2.75 -23.95
N VAL A 269 -2.51 1.84 -23.57
CA VAL A 269 -2.54 1.23 -22.25
C VAL A 269 -2.05 -0.21 -22.36
N GLY A 270 -0.86 -0.46 -21.83
CA GLY A 270 -0.30 -1.81 -21.74
C GLY A 270 -0.79 -2.56 -20.51
N LEU A 271 -0.81 -3.89 -20.59
CA LEU A 271 -1.25 -4.75 -19.50
C LEU A 271 -0.16 -5.01 -18.44
N ARG A 272 -0.61 -5.44 -17.26
CA ARG A 272 0.23 -6.11 -16.28
C ARG A 272 0.47 -7.55 -16.69
N ASN A 273 1.65 -8.03 -16.34
CA ASN A 273 2.07 -9.41 -16.55
C ASN A 273 1.56 -10.38 -15.47
N SER A 274 0.82 -9.91 -14.46
CA SER A 274 0.27 -10.75 -13.38
C SER A 274 -0.98 -10.19 -12.72
N LEU A 275 -1.73 -11.07 -12.05
CA LEU A 275 -2.89 -10.72 -11.23
C LEU A 275 -2.47 -10.46 -9.78
N GLN A 276 -2.65 -9.23 -9.31
CA GLN A 276 -2.30 -8.85 -7.94
C GLN A 276 -3.39 -9.20 -6.93
N GLY A 277 -2.99 -9.62 -5.73
CA GLY A 277 -3.90 -9.84 -4.59
C GLY A 277 -4.73 -8.60 -4.25
N SER A 278 -4.18 -7.40 -4.41
CA SER A 278 -4.92 -6.16 -4.16
C SER A 278 -6.10 -5.94 -5.11
N SER A 279 -6.00 -6.46 -6.34
CA SER A 279 -7.09 -6.39 -7.32
C SER A 279 -8.24 -7.31 -6.95
N ILE A 280 -7.92 -8.53 -6.48
CA ILE A 280 -8.90 -9.49 -5.97
C ILE A 280 -9.56 -8.94 -4.69
N ARG A 281 -8.75 -8.49 -3.72
CA ARG A 281 -9.24 -7.86 -2.49
C ARG A 281 -10.18 -6.70 -2.80
N GLY A 282 -9.80 -5.83 -3.73
CA GLY A 282 -10.61 -4.69 -4.15
C GLY A 282 -11.95 -5.11 -4.76
N ALA A 283 -11.98 -6.18 -5.55
CA ALA A 283 -13.23 -6.69 -6.13
C ALA A 283 -14.14 -7.36 -5.10
N VAL A 284 -13.59 -8.13 -4.16
CA VAL A 284 -14.37 -8.74 -3.07
C VAL A 284 -14.96 -7.65 -2.16
N ILE A 285 -14.18 -6.63 -1.81
CA ILE A 285 -14.68 -5.49 -1.04
C ILE A 285 -15.77 -4.74 -1.80
N GLN A 286 -15.57 -4.47 -3.09
CA GLN A 286 -16.57 -3.78 -3.90
C GLN A 286 -17.89 -4.54 -3.94
N TYR A 287 -17.84 -5.87 -4.15
CA TYR A 287 -19.04 -6.70 -4.11
C TYR A 287 -19.75 -6.63 -2.76
N GLY A 288 -19.01 -6.68 -1.66
CA GLY A 288 -19.60 -6.52 -0.34
C GLY A 288 -20.28 -5.15 -0.15
N LEU A 289 -19.67 -4.07 -0.64
CA LEU A 289 -20.27 -2.73 -0.61
C LEU A 289 -21.56 -2.68 -1.44
N ASP A 290 -21.54 -3.26 -2.65
CA ASP A 290 -22.71 -3.30 -3.54
C ASP A 290 -23.86 -4.13 -2.94
N ASN A 291 -23.57 -5.04 -2.00
CA ASN A 291 -24.53 -5.88 -1.27
C ASN A 291 -24.75 -5.43 0.19
N ASN A 292 -24.44 -4.17 0.53
CA ASN A 292 -24.68 -3.56 1.85
C ASN A 292 -24.00 -4.27 3.04
N PHE A 293 -22.85 -4.91 2.84
CA PHE A 293 -22.06 -5.46 3.93
C PHE A 293 -21.40 -4.33 4.74
N LYS A 294 -21.15 -4.59 6.04
CA LYS A 294 -20.51 -3.62 6.93
C LYS A 294 -19.08 -3.33 6.49
N ILE A 295 -18.74 -2.06 6.35
CA ILE A 295 -17.40 -1.61 5.91
C ILE A 295 -16.32 -2.11 6.87
N GLU A 296 -16.57 -2.16 8.18
CA GLU A 296 -15.58 -2.63 9.15
C GLU A 296 -15.17 -4.09 8.92
N ASP A 297 -16.10 -4.93 8.48
CA ASP A 297 -15.84 -6.35 8.19
C ASP A 297 -15.13 -6.51 6.85
N LEU A 298 -15.51 -5.74 5.83
CA LEU A 298 -14.85 -5.74 4.52
C LEU A 298 -13.39 -5.30 4.61
N LEU A 299 -13.06 -4.35 5.49
CA LEU A 299 -11.68 -3.89 5.68
C LEU A 299 -10.77 -4.97 6.28
N LYS A 300 -11.32 -5.96 7.00
CA LYS A 300 -10.56 -7.08 7.58
C LYS A 300 -10.11 -8.12 6.56
N ILE A 301 -10.73 -8.14 5.36
CA ILE A 301 -10.40 -9.11 4.31
C ILE A 301 -8.91 -8.98 3.95
N LYS A 302 -8.19 -10.09 3.95
CA LYS A 302 -6.80 -10.16 3.50
C LYS A 302 -6.62 -11.21 2.43
N ILE A 303 -5.87 -10.88 1.38
CA ILE A 303 -5.45 -11.86 0.38
C ILE A 303 -4.03 -12.26 0.71
N ALA A 304 -3.80 -13.55 0.96
CA ALA A 304 -2.51 -14.07 1.37
C ALA A 304 -1.72 -14.67 0.21
N GLU A 305 -2.35 -15.19 -0.83
CA GLU A 305 -1.64 -15.81 -1.95
C GLU A 305 -2.47 -15.77 -3.22
N VAL A 306 -1.83 -15.66 -4.39
CA VAL A 306 -2.45 -15.77 -5.71
C VAL A 306 -1.59 -16.68 -6.59
N LYS A 307 -2.12 -17.84 -6.97
CA LYS A 307 -1.48 -18.83 -7.86
C LYS A 307 -2.24 -18.92 -9.17
N LYS A 308 -1.51 -18.89 -10.28
CA LYS A 308 -2.07 -19.26 -11.59
C LYS A 308 -1.98 -20.77 -11.74
N ILE A 309 -3.12 -21.42 -11.96
CA ILE A 309 -3.22 -22.85 -12.20
C ILE A 309 -3.64 -23.06 -13.64
N VAL A 310 -2.87 -23.88 -14.36
CA VAL A 310 -3.16 -24.29 -15.73
C VAL A 310 -3.50 -25.77 -15.72
N LYS A 311 -4.63 -26.14 -16.31
CA LYS A 311 -5.05 -27.53 -16.50
C LYS A 311 -4.74 -27.96 -17.93
N LYS A 312 -3.94 -29.00 -18.13
CA LYS A 312 -3.72 -29.62 -19.45
C LYS A 312 -3.91 -31.13 -19.33
N GLY A 313 -4.78 -31.71 -20.14
CA GLY A 313 -4.98 -33.17 -20.17
C GLY A 313 -5.41 -33.81 -18.84
N GLY A 314 -6.05 -33.05 -17.94
CA GLY A 314 -6.49 -33.51 -16.62
C GLY A 314 -5.54 -33.16 -15.46
N ASP A 315 -4.28 -32.81 -15.74
CA ASP A 315 -3.31 -32.41 -14.71
C ASP A 315 -3.41 -30.92 -14.39
N GLU A 316 -3.57 -30.57 -13.11
CA GLU A 316 -3.46 -29.19 -12.61
C GLU A 316 -2.02 -28.88 -12.19
N LYS A 317 -1.39 -27.89 -12.83
CA LYS A 317 -0.05 -27.41 -12.43
C LYS A 317 -0.07 -25.92 -12.10
N GLU A 318 0.65 -25.54 -11.05
CA GLU A 318 0.97 -24.14 -10.75
C GLU A 318 1.94 -23.62 -11.81
N GLU A 319 1.54 -22.58 -12.54
CA GLU A 319 2.45 -21.87 -13.43
C GLU A 319 3.07 -20.69 -12.65
N PHE A 320 4.39 -20.72 -12.52
CA PHE A 320 5.16 -19.68 -11.87
C PHE A 320 6.51 -19.49 -12.59
N LYS A 321 6.89 -18.24 -12.84
CA LYS A 321 8.12 -17.91 -13.57
C LYS A 321 9.06 -17.08 -12.71
N LEU A 322 10.31 -17.51 -12.65
CA LEU A 322 11.39 -16.87 -11.89
C LEU A 322 12.31 -16.07 -12.81
N ALA A 323 12.78 -14.93 -12.31
CA ALA A 323 13.72 -14.03 -13.00
C ALA A 323 15.11 -14.66 -13.19
N SER A 324 15.39 -15.74 -12.48
CA SER A 324 16.56 -16.58 -12.64
C SER A 324 16.43 -17.57 -13.81
N GLY A 325 15.26 -17.69 -14.45
CA GLY A 325 15.05 -18.52 -15.64
C GLY A 325 15.63 -17.89 -16.90
N PHE A 326 16.47 -18.64 -17.59
CA PHE A 326 17.13 -18.25 -18.83
C PHE A 326 16.89 -19.29 -19.91
N LYS A 327 16.97 -18.86 -21.17
CA LYS A 327 16.86 -19.73 -22.33
C LYS A 327 17.97 -19.46 -23.34
N THR A 328 18.27 -20.42 -24.20
CA THR A 328 19.22 -20.18 -25.30
C THR A 328 18.71 -19.09 -26.23
N LYS A 329 19.61 -18.21 -26.69
CA LYS A 329 19.29 -17.13 -27.62
C LYS A 329 18.68 -17.64 -28.93
N TYR A 330 19.09 -18.83 -29.37
CA TYR A 330 18.58 -19.49 -30.55
C TYR A 330 17.99 -20.87 -30.19
N PRO A 331 16.99 -21.36 -30.93
CA PRO A 331 16.53 -22.75 -30.80
C PRO A 331 17.67 -23.72 -31.09
N VAL A 332 17.70 -24.83 -30.35
CA VAL A 332 18.80 -25.81 -30.41
C VAL A 332 18.26 -27.21 -30.64
N LYS A 333 17.53 -27.77 -29.67
CA LYS A 333 16.99 -29.13 -29.76
C LYS A 333 15.53 -29.10 -30.22
N ASN A 334 15.19 -29.86 -31.26
CA ASN A 334 13.83 -29.93 -31.82
C ASN A 334 13.22 -28.56 -32.16
N ASN A 335 14.05 -27.62 -32.62
CA ASN A 335 13.67 -26.23 -32.90
C ASN A 335 13.03 -25.50 -31.71
N LYS A 336 13.39 -25.91 -30.47
CA LYS A 336 13.01 -25.24 -29.23
C LYS A 336 14.26 -24.73 -28.50
N PRO A 337 14.16 -23.60 -27.79
CA PRO A 337 15.24 -23.11 -26.95
C PRO A 337 15.37 -23.99 -25.69
N GLU A 338 16.61 -24.24 -25.27
CA GLU A 338 16.89 -24.96 -24.02
C GLU A 338 16.82 -23.99 -22.84
N LYS A 339 16.31 -24.45 -21.70
CA LYS A 339 16.08 -23.62 -20.51
C LYS A 339 16.99 -24.03 -19.36
N ILE A 340 17.52 -23.02 -18.67
CA ILE A 340 18.33 -23.20 -17.46
C ILE A 340 17.89 -22.21 -16.38
N ASP A 341 18.12 -22.55 -15.12
CA ASP A 341 17.94 -21.63 -14.00
C ASP A 341 19.30 -21.15 -13.50
N LYS A 342 19.60 -19.86 -13.65
CA LYS A 342 20.87 -19.24 -13.24
C LYS A 342 21.02 -19.06 -11.72
N ALA A 343 19.97 -19.28 -10.94
CA ALA A 343 20.14 -19.42 -9.49
C ALA A 343 20.81 -20.76 -9.14
N ILE A 344 20.69 -21.77 -10.01
CA ILE A 344 21.35 -23.09 -9.89
C ILE A 344 22.62 -23.13 -10.74
N SER A 345 22.51 -22.77 -12.02
CA SER A 345 23.54 -23.04 -13.02
C SER A 345 24.58 -21.93 -13.16
N VAL A 346 25.86 -22.31 -13.17
CA VAL A 346 26.99 -21.40 -13.45
C VAL A 346 27.36 -21.34 -14.93
N MET A 347 26.82 -22.22 -15.77
CA MET A 347 27.12 -22.30 -17.20
C MET A 347 26.82 -20.99 -17.90
N LYS A 348 27.75 -20.48 -18.73
CA LYS A 348 27.55 -19.22 -19.47
C LYS A 348 26.87 -19.41 -20.81
N GLU A 349 27.14 -20.54 -21.47
CA GLU A 349 26.73 -20.84 -22.84
C GLU A 349 26.30 -22.29 -22.96
N TYR A 350 25.40 -22.57 -23.89
CA TYR A 350 24.97 -23.91 -24.27
C TYR A 350 25.85 -24.45 -25.39
N LYS A 351 26.43 -25.64 -25.22
CA LYS A 351 27.23 -26.28 -26.27
C LYS A 351 26.42 -27.32 -27.02
N THR A 352 26.33 -27.18 -28.34
CA THR A 352 25.66 -28.13 -29.24
C THR A 352 26.54 -29.33 -29.61
N TYR A 353 27.87 -29.14 -29.70
CA TYR A 353 28.83 -30.21 -29.99
C TYR A 353 30.05 -30.13 -29.08
N SER A 354 30.65 -31.30 -28.76
CA SER A 354 31.79 -31.41 -27.84
C SER A 354 33.09 -30.78 -28.35
N LYS A 355 33.16 -30.40 -29.64
CA LYS A 355 34.34 -29.82 -30.30
C LYS A 355 34.19 -28.34 -30.67
N ASP A 356 33.04 -27.72 -30.46
CA ASP A 356 32.85 -26.31 -30.79
C ASP A 356 33.42 -25.41 -29.69
N GLU A 357 34.26 -24.46 -30.10
CA GLU A 357 34.87 -23.46 -29.20
C GLU A 357 33.84 -22.41 -28.75
N SER A 358 32.85 -22.09 -29.58
CA SER A 358 31.81 -21.07 -29.29
C SER A 358 30.46 -21.69 -28.94
N GLY A 359 29.92 -21.40 -27.75
CA GLY A 359 28.59 -21.83 -27.34
C GLY A 359 27.48 -20.81 -27.63
N ILE A 360 26.23 -21.24 -27.53
CA ILE A 360 25.06 -20.38 -27.67
C ILE A 360 24.78 -19.70 -26.34
N LYS A 361 24.81 -18.38 -26.31
CA LYS A 361 24.54 -17.59 -25.10
C LYS A 361 23.12 -17.78 -24.59
N PHE A 362 22.98 -17.75 -23.28
CA PHE A 362 21.70 -17.70 -22.60
C PHE A 362 21.22 -16.26 -22.42
N GLU A 363 19.94 -16.02 -22.67
CA GLU A 363 19.24 -14.76 -22.38
C GLU A 363 18.13 -14.99 -21.35
N ARG A 364 17.70 -13.92 -20.66
CA ARG A 364 16.59 -14.04 -19.69
C ARG A 364 15.33 -14.53 -20.40
N ASP A 365 14.68 -15.55 -19.84
CA ASP A 365 13.38 -15.97 -20.33
C ASP A 365 12.31 -14.93 -19.92
N SER A 366 11.25 -14.80 -20.72
CA SER A 366 10.22 -13.80 -20.44
C SER A 366 9.51 -14.10 -19.13
N LEU A 367 9.48 -13.09 -18.24
CA LEU A 367 8.77 -13.13 -16.95
C LEU A 367 7.26 -12.90 -17.08
N SER A 368 6.73 -12.79 -18.29
CA SER A 368 5.30 -12.60 -18.48
C SER A 368 4.52 -13.87 -18.10
N LEU A 369 3.81 -13.80 -16.98
CA LEU A 369 2.86 -14.83 -16.55
C LEU A 369 1.53 -14.71 -17.32
N LEU A 370 1.16 -13.47 -17.64
CA LEU A 370 0.02 -13.08 -18.46
C LEU A 370 0.53 -12.28 -19.66
N ASN A 371 -0.01 -12.57 -20.85
CA ASN A 371 0.30 -11.87 -22.09
C ASN A 371 -0.96 -11.19 -22.62
N ALA A 372 -0.78 -10.09 -23.35
CA ALA A 372 -1.87 -9.50 -24.13
C ALA A 372 -2.24 -10.43 -25.28
N GLU A 373 -3.54 -10.55 -25.54
CA GLU A 373 -4.09 -11.37 -26.62
C GLU A 373 -4.49 -10.51 -27.83
N GLY A 374 -4.97 -9.30 -27.54
CA GLY A 374 -5.39 -8.35 -28.54
C GLY A 374 -5.41 -6.92 -28.02
N THR A 375 -5.79 -6.02 -28.91
CA THR A 375 -5.92 -4.59 -28.62
C THR A 375 -7.31 -4.11 -29.02
N GLU A 376 -8.00 -3.44 -28.10
CA GLU A 376 -9.25 -2.76 -28.37
C GLU A 376 -8.98 -1.27 -28.66
N LEU A 377 -9.51 -0.77 -29.77
CA LEU A 377 -9.53 0.65 -30.09
C LEU A 377 -10.86 1.25 -29.66
N SER A 378 -10.80 2.33 -28.90
CA SER A 378 -11.95 3.02 -28.33
C SER A 378 -11.96 4.48 -28.73
N ILE A 379 -13.13 5.01 -29.05
CA ILE A 379 -13.35 6.43 -29.32
C ILE A 379 -14.33 7.05 -28.33
N LYS A 380 -14.26 8.37 -28.13
CA LYS A 380 -15.33 9.12 -27.47
C LYS A 380 -16.25 9.75 -28.52
N ILE A 381 -17.55 9.53 -28.40
CA ILE A 381 -18.56 10.16 -29.26
C ILE A 381 -19.00 11.47 -28.61
N ASP A 382 -19.09 12.54 -29.39
CA ASP A 382 -19.69 13.80 -28.95
C ASP A 382 -21.22 13.70 -29.02
N GLU A 383 -21.88 13.94 -27.89
CA GLU A 383 -23.33 13.77 -27.75
C GLU A 383 -24.13 14.73 -28.65
N LYS A 384 -23.58 15.90 -28.99
CA LYS A 384 -24.26 16.92 -29.81
C LYS A 384 -24.12 16.65 -31.29
N THR A 385 -22.90 16.33 -31.74
CA THR A 385 -22.62 16.13 -33.18
C THR A 385 -22.83 14.68 -33.62
N ARG A 386 -22.92 13.73 -32.66
CA ARG A 386 -22.89 12.28 -32.89
C ARG A 386 -21.66 11.80 -33.68
N THR A 387 -20.61 12.62 -33.75
CA THR A 387 -19.34 12.29 -34.39
C THR A 387 -18.29 11.98 -33.34
N THR A 388 -17.17 11.39 -33.76
CA THR A 388 -16.01 11.19 -32.89
C THR A 388 -15.51 12.54 -32.39
N LYS A 389 -15.35 12.67 -31.07
CA LYS A 389 -14.73 13.85 -30.48
C LYS A 389 -13.25 13.87 -30.85
N GLU A 390 -12.80 14.98 -31.42
CA GLU A 390 -11.41 15.15 -31.83
C GLU A 390 -10.42 14.85 -30.69
N SER A 391 -9.35 14.12 -31.02
CA SER A 391 -8.29 13.70 -30.08
C SER A 391 -8.69 12.67 -29.00
N TYR A 392 -9.88 12.10 -29.04
CA TYR A 392 -10.31 11.04 -28.10
C TYR A 392 -10.30 9.65 -28.75
N LEU A 393 -9.11 9.20 -29.18
CA LEU A 393 -8.83 7.83 -29.61
C LEU A 393 -7.91 7.15 -28.59
N PHE A 394 -8.32 5.98 -28.12
CA PHE A 394 -7.64 5.21 -27.08
C PHE A 394 -7.35 3.80 -27.60
N SER A 395 -6.20 3.25 -27.24
CA SER A 395 -5.81 1.89 -27.53
C SER A 395 -5.54 1.16 -26.21
N THR A 396 -6.23 0.05 -25.99
CA THR A 396 -6.13 -0.72 -24.75
C THR A 396 -5.86 -2.17 -25.07
N GLU A 397 -4.76 -2.71 -24.57
CA GLU A 397 -4.50 -4.15 -24.61
C GLU A 397 -5.46 -4.90 -23.67
N TYR A 398 -5.95 -6.07 -24.08
CA TYR A 398 -6.72 -6.98 -23.22
C TYR A 398 -6.11 -8.39 -23.24
N MET A 399 -6.43 -9.17 -22.21
CA MET A 399 -6.02 -10.57 -22.08
C MET A 399 -7.26 -11.47 -22.07
N ASP A 400 -7.18 -12.58 -22.81
CA ASP A 400 -8.18 -13.63 -22.71
C ASP A 400 -7.72 -14.72 -21.73
N LEU A 401 -8.36 -14.69 -20.57
CA LEU A 401 -8.20 -15.69 -19.51
C LEU A 401 -9.43 -16.58 -19.40
N THR A 402 -10.34 -16.51 -20.38
CA THR A 402 -11.51 -17.36 -20.45
C THR A 402 -11.10 -18.75 -20.96
N ASN A 403 -11.75 -19.78 -20.43
CA ASN A 403 -11.46 -21.18 -20.75
C ASN A 403 -12.16 -21.64 -22.04
N VAL A 404 -12.55 -20.69 -22.91
CA VAL A 404 -13.51 -20.94 -24.00
C VAL A 404 -12.83 -21.47 -25.26
N GLU A 405 -11.65 -20.97 -25.61
CA GLU A 405 -10.95 -21.33 -26.86
C GLU A 405 -9.66 -22.14 -26.66
N LYS A 406 -9.12 -22.16 -25.44
CA LYS A 406 -7.86 -22.86 -25.13
C LYS A 406 -8.21 -24.25 -24.59
N GLU A 407 -7.59 -25.31 -25.13
CA GLU A 407 -7.63 -26.67 -24.55
C GLU A 407 -7.06 -26.73 -23.11
N GLU A 408 -6.63 -25.59 -22.58
CA GLU A 408 -6.04 -25.39 -21.27
C GLU A 408 -6.98 -24.56 -20.38
N GLY A 409 -7.47 -25.14 -19.29
CA GLY A 409 -8.26 -24.41 -18.31
C GLY A 409 -7.36 -23.55 -17.42
N ILE A 410 -7.52 -22.23 -17.45
CA ILE A 410 -6.85 -21.28 -16.57
C ILE A 410 -7.76 -20.95 -15.38
N SER A 411 -7.21 -21.09 -14.17
CA SER A 411 -7.88 -20.66 -12.93
C SER A 411 -6.87 -20.04 -11.98
N PHE A 412 -7.34 -19.15 -11.10
CA PHE A 412 -6.50 -18.56 -10.06
C PHE A 412 -6.93 -19.10 -8.69
N LYS A 413 -6.00 -19.75 -7.98
CA LYS A 413 -6.26 -20.28 -6.64
C LYS A 413 -5.43 -19.53 -5.59
N GLY A 414 -5.92 -19.43 -4.38
CA GLY A 414 -5.19 -18.71 -3.34
C GLY A 414 -5.76 -18.88 -1.94
N ILE A 415 -5.18 -18.14 -1.01
CA ILE A 415 -5.59 -18.12 0.40
C ILE A 415 -6.13 -16.72 0.71
N VAL A 416 -7.27 -16.68 1.40
CA VAL A 416 -7.92 -15.45 1.86
C VAL A 416 -8.28 -15.58 3.33
N GLU A 417 -8.13 -14.49 4.07
CA GLU A 417 -8.63 -14.34 5.44
C GLU A 417 -9.88 -13.47 5.40
N ILE A 418 -11.01 -14.01 5.85
CA ILE A 418 -12.33 -13.37 5.79
C ILE A 418 -12.99 -13.49 7.17
N PRO A 419 -13.71 -12.46 7.65
CA PRO A 419 -14.56 -12.59 8.82
C PRO A 419 -15.56 -13.76 8.69
N GLU A 420 -15.71 -14.54 9.76
CA GLU A 420 -16.65 -15.66 9.80
C GLU A 420 -18.08 -15.20 9.46
N GLY A 421 -18.76 -15.96 8.59
CA GLY A 421 -20.14 -15.68 8.18
C GLY A 421 -20.32 -14.54 7.16
N LEU A 422 -19.24 -13.85 6.72
CA LEU A 422 -19.35 -12.77 5.73
C LEU A 422 -19.66 -13.29 4.31
N PHE A 423 -19.16 -14.48 3.96
CA PHE A 423 -19.46 -15.17 2.71
C PHE A 423 -19.86 -16.62 3.00
N GLU A 424 -20.79 -17.15 2.23
CA GLU A 424 -21.21 -18.56 2.28
C GLU A 424 -20.15 -19.44 1.63
N ILE A 425 -19.69 -20.46 2.36
CA ILE A 425 -18.67 -21.39 1.87
C ILE A 425 -19.28 -22.34 0.85
N GLY A 426 -18.62 -22.49 -0.30
CA GLY A 426 -19.08 -23.29 -1.42
C GLY A 426 -19.99 -22.56 -2.41
N LYS A 427 -20.43 -21.34 -2.10
CA LYS A 427 -21.19 -20.49 -3.03
C LYS A 427 -20.26 -19.79 -4.02
N GLU A 428 -20.72 -19.68 -5.25
CA GLU A 428 -20.08 -18.92 -6.32
C GLU A 428 -20.58 -17.48 -6.33
N TYR A 429 -19.65 -16.55 -6.50
CA TYR A 429 -19.89 -15.12 -6.48
C TYR A 429 -19.37 -14.48 -7.76
N GLU A 430 -20.24 -13.77 -8.46
CA GLU A 430 -19.82 -12.99 -9.63
C GLU A 430 -19.29 -11.62 -9.22
N LEU A 431 -18.05 -11.32 -9.61
CA LEU A 431 -17.38 -10.04 -9.34
C LEU A 431 -16.87 -9.42 -10.65
N LYS A 432 -16.38 -8.17 -10.56
CA LYS A 432 -15.67 -7.51 -11.68
C LYS A 432 -14.28 -7.04 -11.27
N ILE A 433 -13.25 -7.55 -11.95
CA ILE A 433 -11.83 -7.23 -11.76
C ILE A 433 -11.27 -6.46 -12.96
N GLY A 434 -10.41 -5.47 -12.71
CA GLY A 434 -9.73 -4.72 -13.77
C GLY A 434 -10.45 -3.43 -14.16
N LYS A 435 -10.15 -2.94 -15.36
CA LYS A 435 -10.69 -1.71 -15.95
C LYS A 435 -11.81 -2.00 -16.96
N TYR A 436 -12.56 -0.96 -17.34
CA TYR A 436 -13.64 -1.02 -18.33
C TYR A 436 -14.78 -2.00 -18.00
N LYS A 437 -15.04 -2.20 -16.69
CA LYS A 437 -16.10 -3.05 -16.14
C LYS A 437 -17.51 -2.80 -16.68
N THR A 438 -17.78 -1.56 -17.09
CA THR A 438 -19.07 -1.14 -17.67
C THR A 438 -19.21 -1.50 -19.15
N LYS A 439 -18.09 -1.82 -19.83
CA LYS A 439 -18.06 -2.27 -21.22
C LYS A 439 -18.08 -3.79 -21.38
N GLY A 440 -18.32 -4.54 -20.32
CA GLY A 440 -18.28 -6.01 -20.35
C GLY A 440 -16.87 -6.60 -20.29
N PHE A 441 -15.96 -5.94 -19.57
CA PHE A 441 -14.64 -6.50 -19.27
C PHE A 441 -14.54 -6.95 -17.82
N GLY A 442 -13.83 -8.06 -17.62
CA GLY A 442 -13.29 -8.48 -16.34
C GLY A 442 -14.32 -9.07 -15.38
N LYS A 443 -15.45 -9.57 -15.89
CA LYS A 443 -16.34 -10.42 -15.10
C LYS A 443 -15.60 -11.70 -14.70
N VAL A 444 -15.67 -12.01 -13.41
CA VAL A 444 -15.04 -13.18 -12.80
C VAL A 444 -16.02 -13.89 -11.89
N GLU A 445 -15.81 -15.18 -11.70
CA GLU A 445 -16.47 -15.99 -10.69
C GLU A 445 -15.46 -16.34 -9.61
N ILE A 446 -15.81 -16.14 -8.34
CA ILE A 446 -14.99 -16.56 -7.20
C ILE A 446 -15.79 -17.49 -6.29
N LYS A 447 -15.13 -18.54 -5.80
CA LYS A 447 -15.69 -19.49 -4.84
C LYS A 447 -14.75 -19.62 -3.65
N PHE A 448 -15.31 -19.56 -2.44
CA PHE A 448 -14.58 -19.76 -1.18
C PHE A 448 -14.81 -21.16 -0.63
N GLU A 449 -13.75 -21.82 -0.19
CA GLU A 449 -13.76 -23.19 0.32
C GLU A 449 -12.99 -23.28 1.64
N LYS A 450 -13.28 -24.30 2.45
CA LYS A 450 -12.58 -24.53 3.71
C LYS A 450 -11.09 -24.72 3.45
N TYR A 451 -10.26 -23.95 4.15
CA TYR A 451 -8.82 -24.08 4.05
C TYR A 451 -8.38 -25.44 4.60
N SER A 452 -7.60 -26.16 3.80
CA SER A 452 -6.87 -27.34 4.23
C SER A 452 -5.38 -27.11 3.98
N LYS A 453 -4.56 -27.25 5.02
CA LYS A 453 -3.11 -27.14 4.89
C LYS A 453 -2.59 -28.41 4.21
N LYS A 454 -2.34 -28.35 2.90
CA LYS A 454 -1.66 -29.44 2.20
C LYS A 454 -0.24 -29.58 2.74
N GLN A 455 0.14 -30.80 3.09
CA GLN A 455 1.48 -31.12 3.59
C GLN A 455 2.45 -31.14 2.40
N GLY A 456 3.12 -30.02 2.14
CA GLY A 456 4.19 -29.92 1.15
C GLY A 456 5.55 -30.31 1.73
N MET A 457 6.59 -30.30 0.90
CA MET A 457 7.98 -30.43 1.35
C MET A 457 8.31 -29.36 2.39
N SER A 458 9.07 -29.72 3.42
CA SER A 458 9.53 -28.75 4.42
C SER A 458 10.48 -27.72 3.80
N ILE A 459 10.69 -26.57 4.45
CA ILE A 459 11.70 -25.60 4.01
C ILE A 459 13.09 -26.24 3.96
N ARG A 460 13.40 -27.11 4.93
CA ARG A 460 14.68 -27.83 5.00
C ARG A 460 14.90 -28.71 3.76
N ASP A 461 13.91 -29.53 3.42
CA ASP A 461 14.00 -30.42 2.25
C ASP A 461 14.13 -29.64 0.94
N ARG A 462 13.46 -28.48 0.84
CA ARG A 462 13.58 -27.57 -0.32
C ARG A 462 14.98 -26.97 -0.44
N ILE A 463 15.57 -26.53 0.67
CA ILE A 463 16.96 -26.03 0.70
C ILE A 463 17.92 -27.14 0.27
N GLU A 464 17.75 -28.36 0.79
CA GLU A 464 18.61 -29.49 0.42
C GLU A 464 18.49 -29.86 -1.05
N LYS A 465 17.25 -29.96 -1.57
CA LYS A 465 17.00 -30.23 -2.99
C LYS A 465 17.67 -29.19 -3.89
N LEU A 466 17.53 -27.90 -3.59
CA LEU A 466 18.17 -26.82 -4.34
C LEU A 466 19.71 -26.94 -4.32
N ASN A 467 20.29 -27.18 -3.16
CA ASN A 467 21.75 -27.25 -3.02
C ASN A 467 22.35 -28.52 -3.65
N ASN A 468 21.60 -29.63 -3.68
CA ASN A 468 22.00 -30.82 -4.42
C ASN A 468 22.03 -30.55 -5.94
N GLN A 469 21.03 -29.84 -6.48
CA GLN A 469 21.04 -29.41 -7.88
C GLN A 469 22.25 -28.51 -8.21
N ILE A 470 22.63 -27.62 -7.29
CA ILE A 470 23.82 -26.76 -7.44
C ILE A 470 25.11 -27.60 -7.46
N LYS A 471 25.23 -28.60 -6.59
CA LYS A 471 26.39 -29.51 -6.58
C LYS A 471 26.50 -30.28 -7.89
N GLU A 472 25.39 -30.84 -8.39
CA GLU A 472 25.35 -31.53 -9.68
C GLU A 472 25.71 -30.59 -10.85
N ASP A 473 25.32 -29.31 -10.79
CA ASP A 473 25.73 -28.31 -11.78
C ASP A 473 27.23 -28.02 -11.73
N PHE A 474 27.85 -27.92 -10.54
CA PHE A 474 29.30 -27.74 -10.43
C PHE A 474 30.09 -28.92 -11.01
N VAL A 475 29.62 -30.16 -10.81
CA VAL A 475 30.23 -31.35 -11.44
C VAL A 475 30.18 -31.23 -12.95
N ARG A 476 29.00 -30.90 -13.51
CA ARG A 476 28.84 -30.67 -14.95
C ARG A 476 29.73 -29.54 -15.47
N PHE A 477 29.85 -28.45 -14.73
CA PHE A 477 30.73 -27.33 -15.07
C PHE A 477 32.19 -27.76 -15.11
N ASP A 478 32.68 -28.50 -14.12
CA ASP A 478 34.07 -28.97 -14.10
C ASP A 478 34.36 -29.94 -15.26
N ASP A 479 33.43 -30.85 -15.56
CA ASP A 479 33.55 -31.78 -16.69
C ASP A 479 33.63 -31.05 -18.04
N GLU A 480 32.88 -29.98 -18.22
CA GLU A 480 32.95 -29.14 -19.41
C GLU A 480 34.23 -28.30 -19.46
N ASN A 481 34.67 -27.80 -18.32
CA ASN A 481 35.84 -26.94 -18.22
C ASN A 481 37.15 -27.73 -18.41
N ASN A 482 37.20 -28.98 -17.95
CA ASN A 482 38.35 -29.87 -18.13
C ASN A 482 38.60 -30.26 -19.59
N LYS A 483 37.59 -30.12 -20.47
CA LYS A 483 37.73 -30.34 -21.92
C LYS A 483 38.43 -29.17 -22.64
N LYS A 484 38.60 -28.02 -21.98
CA LYS A 484 39.27 -26.84 -22.54
C LYS A 484 40.78 -26.89 -22.30
N SER A 485 41.55 -26.15 -23.11
CA SER A 485 42.97 -25.90 -22.86
C SER A 485 43.16 -25.21 -21.51
N GLU A 486 44.33 -25.38 -20.87
CA GLU A 486 44.57 -24.81 -19.53
C GLU A 486 44.39 -23.29 -19.46
N GLU A 487 44.67 -22.58 -20.56
CA GLU A 487 44.54 -21.13 -20.70
C GLU A 487 43.08 -20.66 -20.81
N GLU A 488 42.17 -21.53 -21.26
CA GLU A 488 40.74 -21.24 -21.45
C GLU A 488 39.84 -21.72 -20.30
N ARG A 489 40.43 -22.39 -19.30
CA ARG A 489 39.69 -22.87 -18.13
C ARG A 489 39.10 -21.70 -17.34
N GLU A 490 37.80 -21.75 -17.16
CA GLU A 490 37.06 -20.76 -16.39
C GLU A 490 37.22 -21.03 -14.89
N LYS A 491 37.60 -20.01 -14.13
CA LYS A 491 37.59 -20.09 -12.67
C LYS A 491 36.17 -19.88 -12.13
N VAL A 492 35.85 -20.60 -11.05
CA VAL A 492 34.63 -20.32 -10.28
C VAL A 492 34.77 -18.93 -9.66
N CYS A 493 33.71 -18.12 -9.70
CA CYS A 493 33.74 -16.81 -9.07
C CYS A 493 33.85 -16.94 -7.55
N SER A 494 34.55 -16.02 -6.89
CA SER A 494 34.80 -16.02 -5.43
C SER A 494 33.53 -16.20 -4.57
N GLY A 495 32.39 -15.65 -4.99
CA GLY A 495 31.11 -15.79 -4.29
C GLY A 495 30.48 -17.21 -4.33
N ASP A 496 31.00 -18.12 -5.16
CA ASP A 496 30.49 -19.49 -5.33
C ASP A 496 31.48 -20.56 -4.84
N GLU A 497 32.72 -20.20 -4.48
CA GLU A 497 33.75 -21.15 -4.04
C GLU A 497 33.33 -21.95 -2.81
N LYS A 498 32.83 -21.26 -1.78
CA LYS A 498 32.34 -21.90 -0.54
C LYS A 498 31.11 -22.79 -0.76
N LEU A 499 30.29 -22.49 -1.77
CA LEU A 499 29.16 -23.32 -2.17
C LEU A 499 29.65 -24.60 -2.86
N LYS A 500 30.66 -24.48 -3.75
CA LYS A 500 31.29 -25.62 -4.42
C LYS A 500 31.99 -26.56 -3.42
N GLU A 501 32.67 -25.99 -2.43
CA GLU A 501 33.31 -26.75 -1.33
C GLU A 501 32.29 -27.35 -0.34
N GLY A 502 31.00 -26.98 -0.44
CA GLY A 502 29.95 -27.47 0.45
C GLY A 502 30.00 -26.91 1.88
N LYS A 503 30.79 -25.87 2.13
CA LYS A 503 30.88 -25.18 3.44
C LYS A 503 29.65 -24.31 3.72
N GLN A 504 29.01 -23.81 2.66
CA GLN A 504 27.81 -22.97 2.71
C GLN A 504 26.67 -23.61 1.91
N LYS A 505 25.44 -23.21 2.25
CA LYS A 505 24.24 -23.49 1.46
C LYS A 505 23.64 -22.20 0.91
N LEU A 506 23.09 -22.28 -0.29
CA LEU A 506 22.31 -21.22 -0.91
C LEU A 506 20.85 -21.31 -0.47
N ILE A 507 20.26 -20.17 -0.12
CA ILE A 507 18.84 -20.00 0.18
C ILE A 507 18.28 -18.94 -0.76
N THR A 508 17.17 -19.25 -1.46
CA THR A 508 16.52 -18.32 -2.37
C THR A 508 15.18 -17.84 -1.83
N PHE A 509 14.95 -16.54 -1.95
CA PHE A 509 13.71 -15.85 -1.66
C PHE A 509 13.02 -15.58 -2.98
N ASP A 510 12.08 -16.45 -3.33
CA ASP A 510 11.38 -16.43 -4.61
C ASP A 510 10.06 -15.66 -4.46
N PHE A 511 9.98 -14.48 -5.06
CA PHE A 511 8.85 -13.57 -4.86
C PHE A 511 7.60 -14.04 -5.60
N LEU A 512 6.61 -14.54 -4.86
CA LEU A 512 5.30 -14.95 -5.38
C LEU A 512 4.39 -13.75 -5.69
N SER A 513 4.65 -12.59 -5.10
CA SER A 513 3.94 -11.35 -5.41
C SER A 513 4.87 -10.15 -5.35
N ASP A 514 4.42 -9.02 -5.88
CA ASP A 514 5.17 -7.76 -5.79
C ASP A 514 5.42 -7.40 -4.32
N MET A 515 6.63 -6.98 -3.97
CA MET A 515 6.98 -6.52 -2.63
C MET A 515 7.12 -5.01 -2.63
N ILE A 516 6.31 -4.32 -1.83
CA ILE A 516 6.44 -2.88 -1.62
C ILE A 516 7.57 -2.61 -0.64
N LEU A 517 8.58 -1.89 -1.13
CA LEU A 517 9.72 -1.48 -0.30
C LEU A 517 9.30 -0.32 0.63
N PRO A 518 9.76 -0.31 1.89
CA PRO A 518 9.57 0.83 2.78
C PRO A 518 10.50 2.01 2.47
N PHE A 519 11.32 1.89 1.43
CA PHE A 519 12.30 2.88 1.01
C PHE A 519 11.82 3.63 -0.24
N ASN A 520 12.14 4.92 -0.32
CA ASN A 520 11.81 5.74 -1.49
C ASN A 520 12.90 5.70 -2.57
N GLU A 521 14.07 5.13 -2.25
CA GLU A 521 15.23 4.98 -3.12
C GLU A 521 15.89 3.64 -2.84
N VAL A 522 16.54 3.09 -3.88
CA VAL A 522 17.13 1.75 -3.85
C VAL A 522 18.54 1.84 -4.39
N SER A 523 19.51 1.38 -3.61
CA SER A 523 20.92 1.27 -4.02
C SER A 523 21.27 -0.18 -4.33
N ASN A 524 21.27 -1.05 -3.31
CA ASN A 524 21.35 -2.50 -3.44
C ASN A 524 20.15 -3.17 -2.77
N VAL A 525 19.24 -3.72 -3.57
CA VAL A 525 18.02 -4.36 -3.08
C VAL A 525 18.32 -5.53 -2.14
N GLY A 526 19.35 -6.33 -2.44
CA GLY A 526 19.69 -7.49 -1.63
C GLY A 526 20.09 -7.08 -0.21
N ASP A 527 21.03 -6.16 -0.09
CA ASP A 527 21.49 -5.68 1.22
C ASP A 527 20.36 -4.94 1.97
N GLN A 528 19.56 -4.14 1.27
CA GLN A 528 18.47 -3.37 1.87
C GLN A 528 17.34 -4.24 2.41
N ILE A 529 17.14 -5.45 1.88
CA ILE A 529 16.15 -6.38 2.41
C ILE A 529 16.61 -6.97 3.75
N LEU A 530 17.91 -7.18 3.96
CA LEU A 530 18.42 -7.68 5.24
C LEU A 530 18.08 -6.73 6.40
N ILE A 531 17.98 -5.42 6.14
CA ILE A 531 17.54 -4.40 7.12
C ILE A 531 16.09 -4.64 7.59
N LEU A 532 15.27 -5.35 6.81
CA LEU A 532 13.89 -5.69 7.18
C LEU A 532 13.82 -6.90 8.12
N PHE A 533 14.94 -7.57 8.36
CA PHE A 533 15.04 -8.72 9.24
C PHE A 533 15.65 -8.34 10.58
N ASP A 534 15.49 -9.21 11.58
CA ASP A 534 16.17 -9.10 12.87
C ASP A 534 17.69 -9.12 12.67
N GLU A 535 18.45 -8.29 13.40
CA GLU A 535 19.91 -8.19 13.28
C GLU A 535 20.58 -9.57 13.41
N ASN A 536 20.13 -10.40 14.35
CA ASN A 536 20.69 -11.75 14.57
C ASN A 536 20.43 -12.72 13.42
N PHE A 537 19.39 -12.47 12.62
CA PHE A 537 19.08 -13.27 11.44
C PHE A 537 19.81 -12.74 10.21
N GLY A 538 19.83 -11.41 10.03
CA GLY A 538 20.48 -10.74 8.91
C GLY A 538 21.98 -10.99 8.84
N GLU A 539 22.67 -10.97 9.98
CA GLU A 539 24.13 -11.19 10.05
C GLU A 539 24.57 -12.61 9.62
N LYS A 540 23.66 -13.59 9.70
CA LYS A 540 23.94 -14.98 9.31
C LYS A 540 23.82 -15.22 7.80
N LEU A 541 23.35 -14.22 7.06
CA LEU A 541 23.09 -14.30 5.63
C LEU A 541 24.06 -13.41 4.86
N THR A 542 24.78 -13.99 3.91
CA THR A 542 25.65 -13.24 2.99
C THR A 542 24.99 -13.18 1.61
N LEU A 543 24.76 -11.99 1.07
CA LEU A 543 24.15 -11.83 -0.26
C LEU A 543 25.02 -12.46 -1.36
N ASN A 544 24.42 -13.32 -2.19
CA ASN A 544 25.04 -13.82 -3.40
C ASN A 544 24.52 -13.04 -4.61
N ASN A 545 25.27 -12.00 -4.99
CA ASN A 545 24.93 -11.12 -6.11
C ASN A 545 24.84 -11.85 -7.45
N ARG A 546 25.68 -12.88 -7.69
CA ARG A 546 25.69 -13.62 -8.96
C ARG A 546 24.40 -14.40 -9.19
N ARG A 547 23.83 -14.94 -8.11
CA ARG A 547 22.61 -15.76 -8.13
C ARG A 547 21.34 -14.98 -7.80
N THR A 548 21.44 -13.65 -7.72
CA THR A 548 20.33 -12.74 -7.40
C THR A 548 19.81 -12.06 -8.66
N PHE A 549 18.51 -12.20 -8.94
CA PHE A 549 17.84 -11.70 -10.13
C PHE A 549 16.61 -10.89 -9.71
N VAL A 550 16.76 -9.57 -9.67
CA VAL A 550 15.73 -8.65 -9.20
C VAL A 550 15.26 -7.75 -10.31
N ASN A 551 13.94 -7.55 -10.38
CA ASN A 551 13.33 -6.50 -11.18
C ASN A 551 12.61 -5.52 -10.26
N VAL A 552 12.85 -4.23 -10.50
CA VAL A 552 12.27 -3.14 -9.71
C VAL A 552 11.40 -2.29 -10.62
N GLU A 553 10.17 -2.02 -10.20
CA GLU A 553 9.23 -1.15 -10.91
C GLU A 553 8.59 -0.12 -9.97
N LYS A 554 7.90 0.86 -10.54
CA LYS A 554 7.05 1.79 -9.80
C LYS A 554 5.61 1.32 -9.84
N LEU A 555 5.08 0.90 -8.70
CA LEU A 555 3.67 0.57 -8.55
C LEU A 555 2.83 1.84 -8.57
N ARG A 556 1.93 1.90 -9.54
CA ARG A 556 0.95 2.98 -9.69
C ARG A 556 -0.42 2.43 -9.38
N GLY A 557 -1.25 3.22 -8.70
CA GLY A 557 -2.60 2.82 -8.34
C GLY A 557 -3.55 4.01 -8.31
N TYR A 558 -4.85 3.71 -8.30
CA TYR A 558 -5.91 4.69 -8.17
C TYR A 558 -6.76 4.35 -6.95
N ASN A 559 -7.08 5.35 -6.13
CA ASN A 559 -8.02 5.21 -5.04
C ASN A 559 -9.42 5.54 -5.57
N ILE A 560 -10.29 4.53 -5.58
CA ILE A 560 -11.66 4.63 -6.10
C ILE A 560 -12.49 5.58 -5.24
N ILE A 561 -12.35 5.49 -3.91
CA ILE A 561 -13.14 6.30 -2.95
C ILE A 561 -12.82 7.78 -3.11
N ASN A 562 -11.53 8.11 -3.20
CA ASN A 562 -11.08 9.51 -3.21
C ASN A 562 -10.84 10.06 -4.63
N ASN A 563 -11.23 9.31 -5.67
CA ASN A 563 -11.01 9.61 -7.09
C ASN A 563 -9.62 10.24 -7.37
N SER A 564 -8.57 9.67 -6.77
CA SER A 564 -7.22 10.24 -6.79
C SER A 564 -6.15 9.18 -6.97
N ARG A 565 -5.02 9.58 -7.54
CA ARG A 565 -3.87 8.68 -7.74
C ARG A 565 -3.23 8.36 -6.39
N LYS A 566 -2.96 7.07 -6.15
CA LYS A 566 -2.14 6.63 -5.01
C LYS A 566 -0.70 7.12 -5.20
N MET A 567 0.05 7.32 -4.12
CA MET A 567 1.48 7.62 -4.25
C MET A 567 2.17 6.49 -5.02
N ASP A 568 3.09 6.86 -5.90
CA ASP A 568 3.90 5.87 -6.61
C ASP A 568 4.83 5.20 -5.59
N GLU A 569 4.76 3.88 -5.48
CA GLU A 569 5.58 3.08 -4.56
C GLU A 569 6.63 2.31 -5.36
N ILE A 570 7.82 2.09 -4.80
CA ILE A 570 8.81 1.22 -5.42
C ILE A 570 8.49 -0.23 -5.03
N VAL A 571 8.42 -1.10 -6.04
CA VAL A 571 8.17 -2.52 -5.84
C VAL A 571 9.27 -3.38 -6.45
N ILE A 572 9.62 -4.45 -5.75
CA ILE A 572 10.24 -5.62 -6.36
C ILE A 572 9.13 -6.41 -7.01
N THR A 573 9.25 -6.71 -8.30
CA THR A 573 8.17 -7.41 -9.02
C THR A 573 8.15 -8.89 -8.68
N GLN A 574 6.96 -9.49 -8.77
CA GLN A 574 6.76 -10.94 -8.77
C GLN A 574 7.75 -11.64 -9.72
N GLY A 575 8.20 -12.82 -9.31
CA GLY A 575 9.18 -13.63 -10.02
C GLY A 575 10.63 -13.26 -9.71
N SER A 576 10.90 -12.15 -9.04
CA SER A 576 12.26 -11.83 -8.59
C SER A 576 12.80 -12.92 -7.65
N VAL A 577 14.12 -13.13 -7.70
CA VAL A 577 14.84 -14.13 -6.90
C VAL A 577 15.98 -13.43 -6.18
N ILE A 578 16.01 -13.52 -4.85
CA ILE A 578 17.11 -13.00 -4.05
C ILE A 578 17.78 -14.13 -3.30
N SER A 579 19.09 -14.22 -3.42
CA SER A 579 19.83 -15.40 -3.00
C SER A 579 20.87 -15.05 -1.94
N TYR A 580 20.82 -15.75 -0.81
CA TYR A 580 21.78 -15.59 0.28
C TYR A 580 22.50 -16.91 0.56
N CYS A 581 23.76 -16.82 0.94
CA CYS A 581 24.55 -17.93 1.45
C CYS A 581 24.48 -17.94 2.98
N VAL A 582 24.40 -19.14 3.55
CA VAL A 582 24.46 -19.37 4.99
C VAL A 582 25.49 -20.47 5.27
N ASP A 583 26.27 -20.32 6.33
CA ASP A 583 27.14 -21.38 6.82
C ASP A 583 26.33 -22.55 7.37
N ASN A 584 26.80 -23.78 7.16
CA ASN A 584 26.08 -24.99 7.58
C ASN A 584 25.70 -24.99 9.07
N GLU A 585 26.57 -24.45 9.92
CA GLU A 585 26.37 -24.36 11.39
C GLU A 585 25.21 -23.43 11.76
N ASN A 586 24.93 -22.42 10.94
CA ASN A 586 23.90 -21.40 11.19
C ASN A 586 22.52 -21.80 10.65
N LEU A 587 22.44 -22.80 9.77
CA LEU A 587 21.21 -23.18 9.07
C LEU A 587 20.05 -23.51 10.02
N GLU A 588 20.29 -24.39 11.01
CA GLU A 588 19.25 -24.83 11.94
C GLU A 588 18.68 -23.66 12.76
N GLY A 589 19.53 -22.71 13.13
CA GLY A 589 19.13 -21.53 13.89
C GLY A 589 18.25 -20.55 13.13
N ILE A 590 18.19 -20.64 11.79
CA ILE A 590 17.42 -19.71 10.95
C ILE A 590 16.15 -20.32 10.34
N LEU A 591 15.98 -21.64 10.37
CA LEU A 591 14.82 -22.32 9.75
C LEU A 591 13.47 -21.79 10.26
N GLY A 592 13.31 -21.63 11.58
CA GLY A 592 12.07 -21.09 12.16
C GLY A 592 11.79 -19.63 11.77
N TYR A 593 12.82 -18.84 11.45
CA TYR A 593 12.64 -17.50 10.91
C TYR A 593 12.19 -17.54 9.45
N LEU A 594 12.76 -18.44 8.65
CA LEU A 594 12.35 -18.64 7.25
C LEU A 594 10.87 -19.06 7.15
N GLU A 595 10.40 -19.93 8.05
CA GLU A 595 8.98 -20.32 8.13
C GLU A 595 8.07 -19.13 8.42
N LYS A 596 8.45 -18.27 9.39
CA LYS A 596 7.72 -17.04 9.70
C LYS A 596 7.72 -16.06 8.53
N ILE A 597 8.81 -15.98 7.78
CA ILE A 597 8.93 -15.11 6.60
C ILE A 597 8.00 -15.61 5.49
N GLU A 598 7.98 -16.91 5.20
CA GLU A 598 7.10 -17.50 4.19
C GLU A 598 5.61 -17.34 4.56
N GLU A 599 5.25 -17.50 5.84
CA GLU A 599 3.88 -17.31 6.31
C GLU A 599 3.43 -15.84 6.24
N ASN A 600 4.26 -14.91 6.72
CA ASN A 600 3.86 -13.52 6.88
C ASN A 600 4.14 -12.65 5.64
N GLY A 601 5.13 -13.00 4.83
CA GLY A 601 5.69 -12.17 3.77
C GLY A 601 6.58 -11.03 4.30
N ILE A 602 7.18 -10.30 3.36
CA ILE A 602 8.18 -9.24 3.59
C ILE A 602 7.65 -7.90 3.08
N GLY A 603 8.08 -6.78 3.67
CA GLY A 603 7.74 -5.43 3.19
C GLY A 603 6.36 -4.93 3.64
N LEU A 604 5.83 -3.94 2.90
CA LEU A 604 4.59 -3.25 3.27
C LEU A 604 3.33 -3.89 2.66
N ARG A 605 2.17 -3.62 3.28
CA ARG A 605 0.82 -4.00 2.79
C ARG A 605 0.64 -5.50 2.51
N ARG A 606 1.25 -6.33 3.35
CA ARG A 606 1.19 -7.81 3.29
C ARG A 606 -0.24 -8.38 3.39
N ASN A 607 -1.13 -7.65 4.07
CA ASN A 607 -2.56 -7.93 4.15
C ASN A 607 -3.29 -7.78 2.80
N GLU A 608 -2.75 -7.01 1.85
CA GLU A 608 -3.31 -6.85 0.52
C GLU A 608 -2.73 -7.85 -0.51
N GLY A 609 -1.87 -8.76 -0.06
CA GLY A 609 -1.24 -9.77 -0.91
C GLY A 609 0.11 -9.37 -1.49
N PHE A 610 0.71 -8.26 -1.02
CA PHE A 610 2.08 -7.88 -1.38
C PHE A 610 3.12 -8.63 -0.54
N GLY A 611 4.31 -8.80 -1.10
CA GLY A 611 5.48 -9.29 -0.38
C GLY A 611 5.47 -10.77 -0.05
N ARG A 612 4.69 -11.57 -0.78
CA ARG A 612 4.64 -13.02 -0.59
C ARG A 612 5.87 -13.65 -1.21
N VAL A 613 6.51 -14.54 -0.46
CA VAL A 613 7.76 -15.18 -0.84
C VAL A 613 7.65 -16.67 -0.59
N ARG A 614 8.29 -17.46 -1.45
CA ARG A 614 8.49 -18.89 -1.26
C ARG A 614 9.98 -19.12 -1.05
N ILE A 615 10.34 -19.86 0.00
CA ILE A 615 11.75 -20.18 0.25
C ILE A 615 12.12 -21.40 -0.59
N CYS A 616 13.16 -21.27 -1.42
CA CYS A 616 13.65 -22.35 -2.29
C CYS A 616 12.52 -23.06 -3.04
N SER A 617 11.76 -22.30 -3.83
CA SER A 617 10.68 -22.85 -4.66
C SER A 617 11.21 -23.98 -5.56
N GLU A 618 10.32 -24.90 -5.92
CA GLU A 618 10.69 -26.00 -6.82
C GLU A 618 11.10 -25.45 -8.20
N ARG A 619 12.25 -25.92 -8.70
CA ARG A 619 12.85 -25.50 -9.96
C ARG A 619 12.94 -26.68 -10.90
N GLU A 620 12.36 -26.54 -12.09
CA GLU A 620 12.56 -27.48 -13.19
C GLU A 620 13.92 -27.18 -13.84
N CYS A 621 14.91 -28.04 -13.62
CA CYS A 621 16.12 -28.04 -14.44
C CYS A 621 15.80 -28.81 -15.73
N GLY A 622 16.06 -28.20 -16.89
CA GLY A 622 16.02 -28.90 -18.18
C GLY A 622 16.89 -30.16 -18.10
N LYS A 623 16.31 -31.30 -18.45
CA LYS A 623 17.02 -32.57 -18.60
C LYS A 623 17.59 -32.71 -20.01
#